data_AF-A0A959CDZ1-F1
#
_entry.id   AF-A0A959CDZ1-F1
#
_cell.length_a   1.000
_cell.length_b   1.000
_cell.length_c   1.000
_cell.angle_alpha   90.00
_cell.angle_beta   90.00
_cell.angle_gamma   90.00
#
_symmetry.space_group_name_H-M   'P 1'
#
loop_
_entity.id
_entity.type
_entity.pdbx_description
1 polymer ?
#
loop_
_entity_poly.entity_id
_entity_poly.type
_entity_poly.pdbx_seq_one_letter_code
_entity_poly.pdbx_strand_id
1 'polypeptide(L)' 'MPDKLQYQIALTLVPQVGAITAKTLVSYCGSAEAVLLASRKELLKIPGIGPVTADSIRSAEVLRAA' A
#
# COMPACT_ATOMS: atom_id res chain seq x y z
N MET A 1 -0.13 7.58 -18.82
CA MET A 1 -0.81 7.93 -17.56
C MET A 1 -0.84 6.65 -16.74
N PRO A 2 0.19 6.38 -15.92
CA PRO A 2 0.45 5.03 -15.44
C PRO A 2 -0.56 4.62 -14.37
N ASP A 3 -1.57 3.89 -14.83
CA ASP A 3 -2.07 2.65 -14.26
C ASP A 3 -2.50 2.59 -12.78
N LYS A 4 -3.66 3.20 -12.48
CA LYS A 4 -4.52 2.79 -11.35
C LYS A 4 -4.67 1.26 -11.22
N LEU A 5 -4.70 0.55 -12.35
CA LEU A 5 -4.76 -0.92 -12.39
C LEU A 5 -3.51 -1.57 -11.80
N GLN A 6 -2.33 -1.04 -12.13
CA GLN A 6 -1.08 -1.53 -11.58
C GLN A 6 -1.11 -1.40 -10.06
N TYR A 7 -1.46 -0.25 -9.50
CA TYR A 7 -1.49 -0.09 -8.04
C TYR A 7 -2.52 -1.01 -7.36
N GLN A 8 -3.68 -1.26 -7.99
CA GLN A 8 -4.64 -2.25 -7.50
C GLN A 8 -4.09 -3.68 -7.50
N ILE A 9 -3.38 -4.07 -8.57
CA ILE A 9 -2.74 -5.39 -8.67
C ILE A 9 -1.62 -5.51 -7.62
N ALA A 10 -0.81 -4.46 -7.44
CA ALA A 10 0.24 -4.45 -6.42
C ALA A 10 -0.33 -4.57 -5.01
N LEU A 11 -1.42 -3.85 -4.70
CA LEU A 11 -2.14 -3.97 -3.42
C LEU A 11 -2.65 -5.38 -3.17
N THR A 12 -3.11 -6.07 -4.23
CA THR A 12 -3.58 -7.45 -4.13
C THR A 12 -2.44 -8.45 -3.94
N LEU A 13 -1.24 -8.11 -4.43
CA LEU A 13 -0.01 -8.88 -4.26
C LEU A 13 0.71 -8.62 -2.94
N VAL A 14 0.35 -7.57 -2.18
CA VAL A 14 1.00 -7.28 -0.90
C VAL A 14 0.55 -8.29 0.16
N PRO A 15 1.42 -9.20 0.61
CA PRO A 15 1.09 -10.09 1.71
C PRO A 15 0.96 -9.24 2.99
N GLN A 16 -0.04 -9.55 3.83
CA GLN A 16 -0.40 -8.82 5.07
C GLN A 16 -1.30 -7.58 4.87
N VAL A 17 -1.69 -7.22 3.65
CA VAL A 17 -2.73 -6.21 3.41
C VAL A 17 -4.08 -6.89 3.22
N GLY A 18 -4.90 -6.91 4.27
CA GLY A 18 -6.28 -7.40 4.18
C GLY A 18 -7.23 -6.40 3.54
N ALA A 19 -8.42 -6.85 3.13
CA ALA A 19 -9.43 -5.99 2.48
C ALA A 19 -9.82 -4.77 3.33
N ILE A 20 -9.89 -4.92 4.65
CA ILE A 20 -10.20 -3.83 5.59
C ILE A 20 -9.08 -2.80 5.60
N THR A 21 -7.84 -3.26 5.80
CA THR A 21 -6.63 -2.43 5.84
C THR A 21 -6.40 -1.70 4.51
N ALA A 22 -6.56 -2.39 3.38
CA ALA A 22 -6.51 -1.82 2.04
C ALA A 22 -7.54 -0.70 1.86
N LYS A 23 -8.78 -0.93 2.30
CA LYS A 23 -9.86 0.05 2.20
C LYS A 23 -9.56 1.29 3.06
N THR A 24 -9.12 1.10 4.30
CA THR A 24 -8.72 2.21 5.18
C THR A 24 -7.56 2.99 4.59
N LEU A 25 -6.54 2.30 4.06
CA LEU A 25 -5.40 2.90 3.37
C LEU A 25 -5.83 3.73 2.17
N VAL A 26 -6.63 3.18 1.27
CA VAL A 26 -7.12 3.90 0.09
C VAL A 26 -8.03 5.07 0.50
N SER A 27 -8.80 4.96 1.57
CA SER A 27 -9.58 6.08 2.12
C SER A 27 -8.70 7.16 2.75
N TYR A 28 -7.60 6.81 3.42
CA TYR A 28 -6.69 7.77 4.05
C TYR A 28 -5.75 8.44 3.04
N CYS A 29 -5.11 7.66 2.18
CA CYS A 29 -4.18 8.13 1.16
C CYS A 29 -4.90 8.60 -0.12
N GLY A 30 -6.20 8.35 -0.25
CA GLY A 30 -7.01 8.75 -1.40
C GLY A 30 -6.84 7.88 -2.65
N SER A 31 -5.77 7.10 -2.76
CA SER A 31 -5.54 6.18 -3.89
C SER A 31 -4.57 5.05 -3.55
N ALA A 32 -4.70 3.94 -4.27
CA ALA A 32 -3.79 2.79 -4.21
C ALA A 32 -2.32 3.17 -4.48
N GLU A 33 -2.13 4.14 -5.36
CA GLU A 33 -0.83 4.72 -5.72
C GLU A 33 -0.20 5.49 -4.56
N ALA A 34 -0.97 6.37 -3.93
CA ALA A 34 -0.52 7.11 -2.76
C ALA A 34 -0.18 6.19 -1.59
N VAL A 35 -0.86 5.05 -1.46
CA VAL A 35 -0.56 4.02 -0.44
C VAL A 35 0.81 3.37 -0.67
N LEU A 36 1.16 3.09 -1.93
CA LEU A 36 2.45 2.50 -2.30
C LEU A 36 3.58 3.53 -2.16
N LEU A 37 3.33 4.77 -2.59
CA LEU A 37 4.24 5.92 -2.43
C LEU A 37 4.31 6.47 -0.99
N ALA A 38 3.41 6.04 -0.10
CA ALA A 38 3.36 6.54 1.28
C ALA A 38 4.61 6.11 2.05
N SER A 39 5.17 7.06 2.81
CA SER A 39 6.30 6.76 3.68
C SER A 39 5.90 5.86 4.85
N ARG A 40 6.84 5.07 5.36
CA ARG A 40 6.63 4.14 6.50
C ARG A 40 5.97 4.83 7.71
N LYS A 41 6.28 6.12 7.96
CA LYS A 41 5.64 6.94 9.00
C LYS A 41 4.17 7.24 8.73
N GLU A 42 3.79 7.54 7.49
CA GLU A 42 2.40 7.77 7.09
C GLU A 42 1.60 6.47 7.20
N LEU A 43 2.18 5.36 6.73
CA LEU A 43 1.60 4.03 6.87
C LEU A 43 1.36 3.68 8.35
N LEU A 44 2.36 3.88 9.21
CA LEU A 44 2.26 3.62 10.66
C LEU A 44 1.23 4.51 11.40
N LYS A 45 0.85 5.66 10.84
CA LYS A 45 -0.22 6.50 11.41
C LYS A 45 -1.61 5.95 11.13
N ILE A 46 -1.75 5.05 10.15
CA ILE A 46 -3.05 4.56 9.72
C ILE A 46 -3.48 3.43 10.66
N PRO A 47 -4.69 3.52 11.26
CA PRO A 47 -5.17 2.50 12.16
C PRO A 47 -5.36 1.17 11.43
N GLY A 48 -4.74 0.10 11.96
CA GLY A 48 -4.73 -1.22 11.33
C GLY A 48 -3.53 -1.49 10.42
N ILE A 49 -2.59 -0.55 10.31
CA ILE A 49 -1.29 -0.77 9.64
C ILE A 49 -0.21 -0.99 10.68
N GLY A 50 0.37 -2.19 10.65
CA GLY A 50 1.56 -2.52 11.41
C GLY A 50 2.85 -2.21 10.66
N PRO A 51 4.01 -2.23 11.35
CA PRO A 51 5.31 -2.11 10.73
C PRO A 51 5.56 -3.21 9.68
N VAL A 52 4.99 -4.41 9.89
CA VAL A 52 5.06 -5.55 8.96
C VAL A 52 4.33 -5.23 7.65
N THR A 53 3.09 -4.73 7.73
CA THR A 53 2.32 -4.34 6.54
C THR A 53 3.00 -3.21 5.78
N ALA A 54 3.54 -2.21 6.49
CA ALA A 54 4.27 -1.10 5.87
C ALA A 54 5.56 -1.58 5.19
N ASP A 55 6.22 -2.60 5.74
CA ASP A 55 7.39 -3.24 5.13
C ASP A 55 7.02 -4.03 3.87
N SER A 56 5.93 -4.80 3.92
CA SER A 56 5.40 -5.55 2.77
C SER A 56 5.00 -4.62 1.63
N ILE A 57 4.32 -3.49 1.91
CA ILE A 57 3.94 -2.50 0.89
C ILE A 57 5.19 -1.94 0.21
N ARG A 58 6.21 -1.60 1.00
CA ARG A 58 7.46 -1.05 0.47
C ARG A 58 8.23 -2.09 -0.33
N SER A 59 8.21 -3.35 0.09
CA SER A 59 8.80 -4.46 -0.65
C SER A 59 8.06 -4.74 -1.97
N ALA A 60 6.74 -4.57 -2.01
CA ALA A 60 5.94 -4.73 -3.22
C ALA A 60 6.18 -3.59 -4.24
N GLU A 61 6.45 -2.37 -3.77
CA GLU A 61 6.88 -1.26 -4.64
C GLU A 61 8.27 -1.53 -5.24
N VAL A 62 9.22 -2.01 -4.44
CA VAL A 62 10.57 -2.39 -4.90
C VAL A 62 10.52 -3.47 -5.99
N LEU A 63 9.58 -4.41 -5.89
CA LEU A 63 9.36 -5.48 -6.87
C LEU A 63 8.89 -4.99 -8.26
N ARG A 64 8.45 -3.72 -8.38
CA ARG A 64 8.04 -3.12 -9.66
C ARG A 64 9.07 -2.18 -10.28
N ALA A 65 10.08 -1.78 -9.53
CA ALA A 65 11.13 -0.87 -10.00
C ALA A 65 12.32 -1.60 -10.64
N ALA A 66 12.19 -2.90 -10.95
CA ALA A 66 13.22 -3.72 -11.59
C ALA A 66 12.86 -4.08 -13.03
#